data_AF-A0A521JDE0-F1
#
_entry.id   AF-A0A521JDE0-F1
#
_cell.length_a   1.000
_cell.length_b   1.000
_cell.length_c   1.000
_cell.angle_alpha   90.00
_cell.angle_beta   90.00
_cell.angle_gamma   90.00
#
_symmetry.space_group_name_H-M   'P 1'
#
loop_
_entity.id
_entity.type
_entity.pdbx_description
1 polymer ?
#
loop_
_entity_poly.entity_id
_entity_poly.type
_entity_poly.pdbx_seq_one_letter_code
_entity_poly.pdbx_strand_id
1 'polypeptide(L)'
;MMSNRYNFDNEGVITSSEIKQILERYRIGKKPLAKLLGWGETTIIRYMEGDIPTNEYSIKLKTLLDNPEFYYDLLIKRQDCLTNVAFKKSKNAVLSKIMASKIYAAAYYIINKCDAEICPSYIQFLLYYIQAFSLALYDVEIFQEDYSINNEQMPYLKLYHTMKRCGINTLEVREEYLSEIERELVNAVHEAFSWYGPKALNTLMGIEKSALKISRDRHNNKIISKESIMQYFKDICEQYEIKTIDDIIKYPDQCIWDIRNN
;
A
#
# COMPACT_ATOMS: atom_id res chain seq x y z
N MET A 1 -28.45 3.19 -48.07
CA MET A 1 -28.22 2.21 -47.00
C MET A 1 -26.99 2.66 -46.21
N MET A 2 -27.21 3.47 -45.17
CA MET A 2 -26.13 3.91 -44.28
C MET A 2 -25.98 2.88 -43.17
N SER A 3 -24.77 2.31 -43.09
CA SER A 3 -24.36 1.35 -42.07
C SER A 3 -24.23 2.06 -40.73
N ASN A 4 -25.13 1.78 -39.79
CA ASN A 4 -24.96 2.16 -38.39
C ASN A 4 -23.78 1.34 -37.81
N ARG A 5 -22.58 1.92 -37.83
CA ARG A 5 -21.50 1.47 -36.93
C ARG A 5 -21.81 2.02 -35.55
N TYR A 6 -22.39 1.16 -34.71
CA TYR A 6 -22.45 1.39 -33.27
C TYR A 6 -21.01 1.43 -32.74
N ASN A 7 -20.51 2.63 -32.43
CA ASN A 7 -19.41 2.80 -31.49
C ASN A 7 -19.93 2.38 -30.12
N PHE A 8 -19.67 1.14 -29.71
CA PHE A 8 -19.73 0.79 -28.30
C PHE A 8 -18.46 1.30 -27.65
N ASP A 9 -18.62 2.22 -26.69
CA ASP A 9 -17.55 2.67 -25.82
C ASP A 9 -16.94 1.46 -25.10
N ASN A 10 -15.70 1.12 -25.48
CA ASN A 10 -14.91 0.02 -24.95
C ASN A 10 -14.27 0.34 -23.58
N GLU A 11 -14.83 1.25 -22.77
CA GLU A 11 -14.21 1.65 -21.49
C GLU A 11 -14.09 0.48 -20.50
N GLY A 12 -14.90 -0.57 -20.66
CA GLY A 12 -14.90 -1.76 -19.80
C GLY A 12 -14.01 -2.94 -20.26
N VAL A 13 -13.76 -3.08 -21.57
CA VAL A 13 -13.09 -4.28 -22.13
C VAL A 13 -11.57 -4.12 -22.03
N ILE A 14 -10.85 -5.20 -21.70
CA ILE A 14 -9.38 -5.17 -21.73
C ILE A 14 -8.85 -5.29 -23.16
N THR A 15 -7.88 -4.47 -23.50
CA THR A 15 -7.20 -4.43 -24.80
C THR A 15 -6.00 -5.37 -24.86
N SER A 16 -5.59 -5.74 -26.07
CA SER A 16 -4.35 -6.51 -26.30
C SER A 16 -3.09 -5.79 -25.78
N SER A 17 -3.09 -4.45 -25.83
CA SER A 17 -2.03 -3.61 -25.27
C SER A 17 -1.95 -3.72 -23.73
N GLU A 18 -3.08 -3.65 -23.04
CA GLU A 18 -3.14 -3.84 -21.58
C GLU A 18 -2.72 -5.26 -21.18
N ILE A 19 -3.12 -6.29 -21.94
CA ILE A 19 -2.64 -7.67 -21.71
C ILE A 19 -1.13 -7.74 -21.88
N LYS A 20 -0.57 -7.11 -22.91
CA LYS A 20 0.89 -7.04 -23.12
C LYS A 20 1.59 -6.39 -21.94
N GLN A 21 1.04 -5.31 -21.38
CA GLN A 21 1.57 -4.68 -20.18
C GLN A 21 1.61 -5.63 -18.97
N ILE A 22 0.58 -6.47 -18.77
CA ILE A 22 0.57 -7.49 -17.70
C ILE A 22 1.74 -8.46 -17.88
N LEU A 23 1.91 -9.00 -19.10
CA LEU A 23 2.95 -9.98 -19.41
C LEU A 23 4.36 -9.41 -19.18
N GLU A 24 4.59 -8.17 -19.61
CA GLU A 24 5.87 -7.48 -19.45
C GLU A 24 6.13 -7.12 -17.98
N ARG A 25 5.14 -6.50 -17.31
CA ARG A 25 5.24 -6.05 -15.91
C ARG A 25 5.55 -7.19 -14.96
N TYR A 26 4.87 -8.32 -15.12
CA TYR A 26 5.05 -9.48 -14.25
C TYR A 26 5.97 -10.55 -14.84
N ARG A 27 6.62 -10.27 -15.97
CA ARG A 27 7.55 -11.17 -16.65
C ARG A 27 7.02 -12.59 -16.82
N ILE A 28 5.73 -12.71 -17.14
CA ILE A 28 4.99 -13.97 -17.26
C ILE A 28 4.61 -14.21 -18.72
N GLY A 29 4.71 -15.46 -19.18
CA GLY A 29 4.31 -15.84 -20.55
C GLY A 29 2.80 -15.99 -20.71
N LYS A 30 2.30 -15.96 -21.96
CA LYS A 30 0.86 -16.09 -22.28
C LYS A 30 0.23 -17.37 -21.70
N LYS A 31 0.86 -18.53 -21.96
CA LYS A 31 0.39 -19.84 -21.44
C LYS A 31 0.50 -19.93 -19.92
N PRO A 32 1.64 -19.57 -19.29
CA PRO A 32 1.74 -19.43 -17.83
C PRO A 32 0.64 -18.56 -17.22
N LEU A 33 0.34 -17.39 -17.80
CA LEU A 33 -0.72 -16.50 -17.31
C LEU A 33 -2.10 -17.14 -17.41
N ALA A 34 -2.42 -17.78 -18.54
CA ALA A 34 -3.67 -18.52 -18.71
C ALA A 34 -3.82 -19.61 -17.64
N LYS A 35 -2.77 -20.41 -17.42
CA LYS A 35 -2.76 -21.48 -16.42
C LYS A 35 -2.91 -20.93 -14.99
N LEU A 36 -2.23 -19.82 -14.67
CA LEU A 36 -2.36 -19.12 -13.39
C LEU A 36 -3.79 -18.62 -13.15
N LEU A 37 -4.48 -18.18 -14.20
CA LEU A 37 -5.87 -17.73 -14.12
C LEU A 37 -6.88 -18.88 -14.08
N GLY A 38 -6.46 -20.11 -14.38
CA GLY A 38 -7.32 -21.29 -14.51
C GLY A 38 -8.08 -21.32 -15.83
N TRP A 39 -7.52 -20.67 -16.85
CA TRP A 39 -8.11 -20.57 -18.18
C TRP A 39 -7.45 -21.55 -19.15
N GLY A 40 -8.13 -21.83 -20.27
CA GLY A 40 -7.54 -22.60 -21.37
C GLY A 40 -6.27 -21.93 -21.90
N GLU A 41 -5.25 -22.73 -22.25
CA GLU A 41 -3.90 -22.22 -22.60
C GLU A 41 -3.88 -21.20 -23.74
N THR A 42 -4.85 -21.31 -24.67
CA THR A 42 -4.96 -20.44 -25.85
C THR A 42 -5.75 -19.17 -25.57
N THR A 43 -6.43 -19.04 -24.43
CA THR A 43 -7.30 -17.89 -24.12
C THR A 43 -6.57 -16.56 -24.18
N ILE A 44 -5.41 -16.44 -23.50
CA ILE A 44 -4.61 -15.21 -23.54
C ILE A 44 -4.06 -14.94 -24.94
N ILE A 45 -3.72 -16.00 -25.70
CA ILE A 45 -3.21 -15.87 -27.07
C ILE A 45 -4.28 -15.25 -27.97
N ARG A 46 -5.49 -15.82 -27.94
CA ARG A 46 -6.65 -15.35 -28.71
C ARG A 46 -6.97 -13.88 -28.45
N TYR A 47 -7.01 -13.46 -27.19
CA TYR A 47 -7.28 -12.05 -26.87
C TYR A 47 -6.19 -11.09 -27.34
N MET A 48 -4.95 -11.54 -27.41
CA MET A 48 -3.88 -10.75 -28.01
C MET A 48 -3.95 -10.70 -29.55
N GLU A 49 -4.62 -11.67 -30.17
CA GLU A 49 -4.81 -11.78 -31.63
C GLU A 49 -6.09 -11.10 -32.13
N GLY A 50 -6.95 -10.63 -31.23
CA GLY A 50 -8.11 -9.80 -31.56
C GLY A 50 -9.46 -10.34 -31.04
N ASP A 51 -9.49 -11.52 -30.42
CA ASP A 51 -10.72 -12.01 -29.78
C ASP A 51 -11.14 -11.06 -28.66
N ILE A 52 -12.45 -10.78 -28.59
CA ILE A 52 -13.02 -9.91 -27.57
C ILE A 52 -13.22 -10.73 -26.27
N PRO A 53 -12.56 -10.38 -25.16
CA PRO A 53 -12.77 -11.07 -23.88
C PRO A 53 -14.17 -10.83 -23.34
N THR A 54 -14.68 -11.78 -22.56
CA THR A 54 -15.90 -11.55 -21.78
C THR A 54 -15.68 -10.45 -20.74
N ASN A 55 -16.78 -9.90 -20.20
CA ASN A 55 -16.69 -8.91 -19.13
C ASN A 55 -15.95 -9.47 -17.89
N GLU A 56 -16.29 -10.70 -17.47
CA GLU A 56 -15.62 -11.37 -16.35
C GLU A 56 -14.09 -11.48 -16.57
N TYR A 57 -13.66 -11.85 -17.78
CA TYR A 57 -12.24 -12.03 -18.09
C TYR A 57 -11.54 -10.67 -18.18
N SER A 58 -12.21 -9.65 -18.73
CA SER A 58 -11.72 -8.28 -18.77
C SER A 58 -11.51 -7.72 -17.36
N ILE A 59 -12.50 -7.85 -16.48
CA ILE A 59 -12.42 -7.42 -15.08
C ILE A 59 -11.23 -8.09 -14.39
N LYS A 60 -11.07 -9.41 -14.55
CA LYS A 60 -10.00 -10.16 -13.90
C LYS A 60 -8.62 -9.69 -14.37
N LEU A 61 -8.43 -9.49 -15.67
CA LEU A 61 -7.15 -9.02 -16.21
C LEU A 61 -6.87 -7.55 -15.84
N LYS A 62 -7.88 -6.67 -15.87
CA LYS A 62 -7.73 -5.28 -15.38
C LYS A 62 -7.35 -5.25 -13.91
N THR A 63 -7.95 -6.13 -13.09
CA THR A 63 -7.56 -6.27 -11.68
C THR A 63 -6.08 -6.67 -11.53
N LEU A 64 -5.56 -7.58 -12.36
CA LEU A 64 -4.12 -7.90 -12.36
C LEU A 64 -3.27 -6.70 -12.76
N LEU A 65 -3.72 -5.92 -13.73
CA LEU A 65 -2.99 -4.73 -14.19
C LEU A 65 -2.94 -3.65 -13.10
N ASP A 66 -4.05 -3.41 -12.41
CA ASP A 66 -4.19 -2.30 -11.47
C ASP A 66 -3.69 -2.63 -10.05
N ASN A 67 -3.64 -3.92 -9.70
CA ASN A 67 -3.32 -4.38 -8.35
C ASN A 67 -2.22 -5.45 -8.34
N PRO A 68 -0.94 -5.06 -8.21
CA PRO A 68 0.19 -5.97 -8.09
C PRO A 68 0.09 -6.96 -6.92
N GLU A 69 -0.51 -6.56 -5.80
CA GLU A 69 -0.68 -7.39 -4.62
C GLU A 69 -1.66 -8.54 -4.86
N PHE A 70 -2.75 -8.27 -5.57
CA PHE A 70 -3.70 -9.29 -6.03
C PHE A 70 -3.02 -10.27 -7.00
N TYR A 71 -2.16 -9.78 -7.89
CA TYR A 71 -1.35 -10.65 -8.73
C TYR A 71 -0.40 -11.53 -7.89
N TYR A 72 0.29 -10.96 -6.91
CA TYR A 72 1.18 -11.70 -6.01
C TYR A 72 0.43 -12.79 -5.24
N ASP A 73 -0.71 -12.45 -4.63
CA ASP A 73 -1.56 -13.40 -3.91
C ASP A 73 -2.00 -14.57 -4.82
N LEU A 74 -2.45 -14.27 -6.03
CA LEU A 74 -2.80 -15.29 -7.03
C LEU A 74 -1.59 -16.17 -7.38
N LEU A 75 -0.41 -15.56 -7.55
CA LEU A 75 0.84 -16.24 -7.88
C LEU A 75 1.27 -17.22 -6.79
N ILE A 76 1.20 -16.83 -5.52
CA ILE A 76 1.55 -17.69 -4.38
C ILE A 76 0.54 -18.84 -4.25
N LYS A 77 -0.76 -18.53 -4.29
CA LYS A 77 -1.83 -19.55 -4.15
C LYS A 77 -1.80 -20.62 -5.25
N ARG A 78 -1.22 -20.32 -6.41
CA ARG A 78 -1.20 -21.22 -7.58
C ARG A 78 0.21 -21.47 -8.11
N GLN A 79 1.22 -21.38 -7.26
CA GLN A 79 2.63 -21.55 -7.65
C GLN A 79 2.89 -22.88 -8.36
N ASP A 80 2.23 -23.97 -7.94
CA ASP A 80 2.40 -25.32 -8.50
C ASP A 80 1.92 -25.45 -9.95
N CYS A 81 1.16 -24.47 -10.44
CA CYS A 81 0.77 -24.41 -11.83
C CYS A 81 1.92 -24.00 -12.74
N LEU A 82 3.00 -23.41 -12.20
CA LEU A 82 4.11 -22.86 -12.97
C LEU A 82 5.37 -23.70 -12.81
N THR A 83 6.31 -23.55 -13.74
CA THR A 83 7.67 -24.06 -13.51
C THR A 83 8.38 -23.19 -12.47
N ASN A 84 9.30 -23.78 -11.70
CA ASN A 84 10.08 -23.04 -10.70
C ASN A 84 10.76 -21.78 -11.27
N VAL A 85 11.27 -21.85 -12.50
CA VAL A 85 11.91 -20.72 -13.18
C VAL A 85 10.89 -19.61 -13.50
N ALA A 86 9.73 -19.98 -14.05
CA ALA A 86 8.68 -19.01 -14.37
C ALA A 86 8.12 -18.34 -13.11
N PHE A 87 7.86 -19.13 -12.06
CA PHE A 87 7.42 -18.64 -10.76
C PHE A 87 8.42 -17.64 -10.16
N LYS A 88 9.70 -18.02 -10.02
CA LYS A 88 10.72 -17.12 -9.44
C LYS A 88 10.87 -15.81 -10.22
N LYS A 89 10.91 -15.88 -11.55
CA LYS A 89 11.02 -14.69 -12.40
C LYS A 89 9.83 -13.75 -12.20
N SER A 90 8.64 -14.31 -12.15
CA SER A 90 7.41 -13.54 -12.00
C SER A 90 7.24 -12.98 -10.59
N LYS A 91 7.55 -13.78 -9.56
CA LYS A 91 7.57 -13.38 -8.14
C LYS A 91 8.47 -12.16 -7.95
N ASN A 92 9.70 -12.22 -8.45
CA ASN A 92 10.63 -11.10 -8.36
C ASN A 92 10.10 -9.84 -9.07
N ALA A 93 9.47 -10.00 -10.24
CA ALA A 93 8.93 -8.86 -11.00
C ALA A 93 7.79 -8.15 -10.24
N VAL A 94 6.86 -8.91 -9.68
CA VAL A 94 5.75 -8.33 -8.90
C VAL A 94 6.24 -7.74 -7.58
N LEU A 95 7.18 -8.39 -6.87
CA LEU A 95 7.75 -7.84 -5.64
C LEU A 95 8.44 -6.50 -5.90
N SER A 96 9.29 -6.41 -6.93
CA SER A 96 9.91 -5.13 -7.30
C SER A 96 8.89 -4.07 -7.67
N LYS A 97 7.72 -4.45 -8.22
CA LYS A 97 6.65 -3.50 -8.53
C LYS A 97 5.92 -3.00 -7.28
N ILE A 98 5.63 -3.87 -6.32
CA ILE A 98 5.01 -3.51 -5.04
C ILE A 98 5.96 -2.61 -4.24
N MET A 99 7.22 -3.03 -4.11
CA MET A 99 8.24 -2.33 -3.32
C MET A 99 8.74 -1.02 -3.94
N ALA A 100 8.35 -0.71 -5.18
CA ALA A 100 8.65 0.58 -5.80
C ALA A 100 7.94 1.75 -5.10
N SER A 101 6.90 1.49 -4.30
CA SER A 101 6.27 2.51 -3.45
C SER A 101 6.83 2.43 -2.04
N LYS A 102 7.33 3.57 -1.52
CA LYS A 102 7.90 3.68 -0.17
C LYS A 102 6.92 3.28 0.92
N ILE A 103 5.63 3.58 0.77
CA ILE A 103 4.63 3.21 1.77
C ILE A 103 4.46 1.69 1.87
N TYR A 104 4.54 0.99 0.75
CA TYR A 104 4.50 -0.47 0.72
C TYR A 104 5.80 -1.07 1.27
N ALA A 105 6.96 -0.48 0.93
CA ALA A 105 8.25 -0.91 1.46
C ALA A 105 8.27 -0.80 3.00
N ALA A 106 7.88 0.33 3.57
CA ALA A 106 7.76 0.53 5.01
C ALA A 106 6.73 -0.42 5.65
N ALA A 107 5.57 -0.58 5.03
CA ALA A 107 4.53 -1.46 5.53
C ALA A 107 4.98 -2.92 5.60
N TYR A 108 5.61 -3.44 4.53
CA TYR A 108 6.08 -4.82 4.51
C TYR A 108 7.34 -5.03 5.34
N TYR A 109 8.17 -4.01 5.52
CA TYR A 109 9.26 -4.04 6.49
C TYR A 109 8.72 -4.26 7.92
N ILE A 110 7.67 -3.53 8.31
CA ILE A 110 6.99 -3.72 9.60
C ILE A 110 6.33 -5.11 9.68
N ILE A 111 5.57 -5.52 8.65
CA ILE A 111 4.91 -6.83 8.62
C ILE A 111 5.91 -7.96 8.83
N ASN A 112 7.08 -7.90 8.17
CA ASN A 112 8.12 -8.89 8.34
C ASN A 112 8.75 -8.85 9.74
N LYS A 113 8.98 -7.65 10.31
CA LYS A 113 9.50 -7.50 11.67
C LYS A 113 8.54 -8.08 12.72
N CYS A 114 7.23 -8.10 12.44
CA CYS A 114 6.20 -8.67 13.29
C CYS A 114 5.79 -10.10 12.91
N ASP A 115 6.53 -10.81 12.03
CA ASP A 115 6.18 -12.16 11.56
C ASP A 115 4.73 -12.30 11.03
N ALA A 116 4.22 -11.23 10.38
CA ALA A 116 2.83 -11.09 9.94
C ALA A 116 1.75 -11.12 11.06
N GLU A 117 2.14 -11.08 12.33
CA GLU A 117 1.25 -10.99 13.50
C GLU A 117 0.79 -9.55 13.79
N ILE A 118 0.30 -8.87 12.75
CA ILE A 118 -0.11 -7.46 12.82
C ILE A 118 -1.36 -7.25 11.95
N CYS A 119 -2.28 -6.41 12.40
CA CYS A 119 -3.53 -6.17 11.67
C CYS A 119 -3.43 -4.96 10.72
N PRO A 120 -4.20 -4.93 9.61
CA PRO A 120 -4.15 -3.85 8.64
C PRO A 120 -4.34 -2.45 9.22
N SER A 121 -5.21 -2.29 10.22
CA SER A 121 -5.45 -0.99 10.87
C SER A 121 -4.27 -0.54 11.73
N TYR A 122 -3.53 -1.47 12.32
CA TYR A 122 -2.38 -1.10 13.15
C TYR A 122 -1.23 -0.56 12.30
N ILE A 123 -1.01 -1.17 11.14
CA ILE A 123 -0.02 -0.70 10.15
C ILE A 123 -0.32 0.75 9.74
N GLN A 124 -1.60 1.11 9.61
CA GLN A 124 -2.01 2.48 9.28
C GLN A 124 -1.54 3.51 10.31
N PHE A 125 -1.59 3.17 11.61
CA PHE A 125 -1.10 4.05 12.67
C PHE A 125 0.41 4.24 12.56
N LEU A 126 1.15 3.15 12.43
CA LEU A 126 2.61 3.20 12.34
C LEU A 126 3.07 4.02 11.13
N LEU A 127 2.47 3.81 9.96
CA LEU A 127 2.80 4.58 8.76
C LEU A 127 2.48 6.07 8.93
N TYR A 128 1.38 6.42 9.58
CA TYR A 128 1.07 7.82 9.85
C TYR A 128 2.14 8.47 10.75
N TYR A 129 2.56 7.80 11.83
CA TYR A 129 3.62 8.34 12.70
C TYR A 129 4.98 8.37 12.01
N ILE A 130 5.30 7.42 11.14
CA ILE A 130 6.50 7.46 10.30
C ILE A 130 6.51 8.70 9.42
N GLN A 131 5.41 9.00 8.73
CA GLN A 131 5.29 10.22 7.92
C GLN A 131 5.40 11.48 8.77
N ALA A 132 4.73 11.51 9.91
CA ALA A 132 4.68 12.65 10.81
C ALA A 132 6.06 13.01 11.38
N PHE A 133 6.78 12.04 11.94
CA PHE A 133 8.12 12.26 12.49
C PHE A 133 9.17 12.48 11.40
N SER A 134 9.02 11.88 10.21
CA SER A 134 9.88 12.20 9.06
C SER A 134 9.78 13.68 8.68
N LEU A 135 8.56 14.21 8.63
CA LEU A 135 8.32 15.62 8.33
C LEU A 135 8.85 16.53 9.43
N ALA A 136 8.63 16.18 10.71
CA ALA A 136 9.01 17.05 11.82
C ALA A 136 10.52 17.08 12.10
N LEU A 137 11.18 15.92 12.06
CA LEU A 137 12.61 15.79 12.42
C LEU A 137 13.54 16.08 11.24
N TYR A 138 13.09 15.84 10.00
CA TYR A 138 13.95 15.91 8.82
C TYR A 138 13.44 16.82 7.72
N ASP A 139 12.22 17.38 7.83
CA ASP A 139 11.57 18.12 6.75
C ASP A 139 11.46 17.28 5.45
N VAL A 140 11.39 15.95 5.58
CA VAL A 140 11.33 15.02 4.45
C VAL A 140 9.97 14.33 4.39
N GLU A 141 9.36 14.39 3.22
CA GLU A 141 8.22 13.55 2.87
C GLU A 141 8.68 12.14 2.49
N ILE A 142 8.32 11.14 3.29
CA ILE A 142 8.65 9.73 3.01
C ILE A 142 7.60 9.04 2.14
N PHE A 143 6.31 9.36 2.29
CA PHE A 143 5.21 8.77 1.50
C PHE A 143 4.53 9.82 0.62
N GLN A 144 4.26 9.44 -0.63
CA GLN A 144 3.58 10.31 -1.59
C GLN A 144 2.08 10.41 -1.31
N GLU A 145 1.50 9.37 -0.72
CA GLU A 145 0.09 9.29 -0.38
C GLU A 145 -0.29 10.31 0.71
N ASP A 146 -1.41 11.00 0.51
CA ASP A 146 -1.98 11.92 1.50
C ASP A 146 -2.83 11.17 2.54
N TYR A 147 -2.93 11.75 3.75
CA TYR A 147 -3.92 11.33 4.73
C TYR A 147 -5.32 11.64 4.17
N SER A 148 -6.09 10.61 3.82
CA SER A 148 -7.47 10.75 3.37
C SER A 148 -8.48 10.78 4.52
N ILE A 149 -9.47 11.67 4.46
CA ILE A 149 -10.58 11.70 5.42
C ILE A 149 -11.71 10.81 4.90
N ASN A 150 -11.91 9.67 5.56
CA ASN A 150 -12.84 8.62 5.16
C ASN A 150 -13.58 8.00 6.36
N ASN A 151 -14.57 7.14 6.06
CA ASN A 151 -15.43 6.50 7.06
C ASN A 151 -14.67 5.43 7.87
N GLU A 152 -13.67 4.81 7.27
CA GLU A 152 -12.78 3.83 7.90
C GLU A 152 -11.81 4.47 8.90
N GLN A 153 -11.71 5.80 8.90
CA GLN A 153 -10.79 6.60 9.71
C GLN A 153 -9.30 6.26 9.52
N MET A 154 -8.95 5.67 8.37
CA MET A 154 -7.58 5.23 8.05
C MET A 154 -6.88 6.24 7.13
N PRO A 155 -5.63 6.66 7.39
CA PRO A 155 -4.89 7.58 6.54
C PRO A 155 -4.79 7.12 5.07
N TYR A 156 -4.32 5.88 4.84
CA TYR A 156 -3.90 5.37 3.54
C TYR A 156 -4.84 4.27 3.03
N LEU A 157 -6.02 4.70 2.57
CA LEU A 157 -7.16 3.82 2.29
C LEU A 157 -6.87 2.72 1.25
N LYS A 158 -6.11 3.03 0.19
CA LYS A 158 -5.74 2.06 -0.86
C LYS A 158 -4.92 0.89 -0.28
N LEU A 159 -3.92 1.20 0.54
CA LEU A 159 -3.08 0.20 1.20
C LEU A 159 -3.92 -0.63 2.17
N TYR A 160 -4.73 0.04 3.01
CA TYR A 160 -5.60 -0.61 3.98
C TYR A 160 -6.56 -1.63 3.35
N HIS A 161 -7.28 -1.25 2.30
CA HIS A 161 -8.20 -2.17 1.61
C HIS A 161 -7.47 -3.32 0.93
N THR A 162 -6.29 -3.05 0.37
CA THR A 162 -5.47 -4.09 -0.27
C THR A 162 -5.07 -5.15 0.76
N MET A 163 -4.57 -4.74 1.92
CA MET A 163 -4.24 -5.63 3.03
C MET A 163 -5.45 -6.39 3.57
N LYS A 164 -6.61 -5.73 3.72
CA LYS A 164 -7.84 -6.41 4.14
C LYS A 164 -8.29 -7.49 3.16
N ARG A 165 -8.13 -7.24 1.85
CA ARG A 165 -8.58 -8.18 0.80
C ARG A 165 -7.61 -9.34 0.61
N CYS A 166 -6.30 -9.06 0.62
CA CYS A 166 -5.26 -10.06 0.35
C CYS A 166 -4.79 -10.80 1.62
N GLY A 167 -5.14 -10.29 2.80
CA GLY A 167 -4.56 -10.73 4.06
C GLY A 167 -3.17 -10.13 4.29
N ILE A 168 -2.67 -10.29 5.51
CA ILE A 168 -1.31 -9.91 5.88
C ILE A 168 -0.43 -11.14 5.72
N ASN A 169 0.54 -11.05 4.82
CA ASN A 169 1.54 -12.08 4.58
C ASN A 169 2.91 -11.40 4.49
N THR A 170 3.95 -12.09 4.96
CA THR A 170 5.33 -11.63 4.77
C THR A 170 5.69 -11.59 3.29
N LEU A 171 6.47 -10.59 2.89
CA LEU A 171 7.09 -10.52 1.57
C LEU A 171 8.61 -10.56 1.71
N GLU A 172 9.32 -11.05 0.72
CA GLU A 172 10.78 -10.88 0.69
C GLU A 172 11.10 -9.41 0.43
N VAL A 173 11.28 -8.64 1.50
CA VAL A 173 11.68 -7.23 1.45
C VAL A 173 13.20 -7.18 1.40
N ARG A 174 13.73 -6.59 0.34
CA ARG A 174 15.17 -6.34 0.22
C ARG A 174 15.51 -5.01 0.89
N GLU A 175 16.71 -4.94 1.45
CA GLU A 175 17.22 -3.74 2.13
C GLU A 175 17.29 -2.51 1.21
N GLU A 176 17.35 -2.70 -0.11
CA GLU A 176 17.49 -1.63 -1.11
C GLU A 176 16.25 -0.71 -1.25
N TYR A 177 15.10 -1.07 -0.67
CA TYR A 177 13.85 -0.30 -0.83
C TYR A 177 13.65 0.82 0.19
N LEU A 178 14.41 0.80 1.29
CA LEU A 178 14.44 1.86 2.29
C LEU A 178 15.90 2.20 2.59
N SER A 179 16.25 3.49 2.59
CA SER A 179 17.56 3.95 3.05
C SER A 179 17.77 3.62 4.53
N GLU A 180 19.01 3.67 4.98
CA GLU A 180 19.37 3.40 6.38
C GLU A 180 18.60 4.30 7.36
N ILE A 181 18.58 5.61 7.12
CA ILE A 181 17.86 6.60 7.93
C ILE A 181 16.35 6.30 7.95
N GLU A 182 15.75 5.93 6.81
CA GLU A 182 14.34 5.58 6.76
C GLU A 182 14.03 4.32 7.57
N ARG A 183 14.91 3.30 7.53
CA ARG A 183 14.74 2.08 8.32
C ARG A 183 14.89 2.36 9.82
N GLU A 184 15.85 3.20 10.20
CA GLU A 184 16.04 3.63 11.58
C GLU A 184 14.79 4.34 12.11
N LEU A 185 14.21 5.27 11.34
CA LEU A 185 12.96 5.93 11.69
C LEU A 185 11.79 4.94 11.81
N VAL A 186 11.65 4.02 10.85
CA VAL A 186 10.60 2.99 10.89
C VAL A 186 10.76 2.11 12.14
N ASN A 187 11.99 1.74 12.50
CA ASN A 187 12.27 0.97 13.71
C ASN A 187 11.92 1.76 14.98
N ALA A 188 12.34 3.03 15.07
CA ALA A 188 12.09 3.88 16.22
C ALA A 188 10.58 4.10 16.46
N VAL A 189 9.83 4.38 15.39
CA VAL A 189 8.36 4.51 15.47
C VAL A 189 7.71 3.17 15.86
N HIS A 190 8.15 2.07 15.26
CA HIS A 190 7.63 0.75 15.65
C HIS A 190 7.88 0.48 17.14
N GLU A 191 9.09 0.69 17.63
CA GLU A 191 9.46 0.45 19.04
C GLU A 191 8.70 1.36 20.00
N ALA A 192 8.56 2.65 19.66
CA ALA A 192 7.81 3.60 20.47
C ALA A 192 6.32 3.25 20.56
N PHE A 193 5.67 2.88 19.46
CA PHE A 193 4.20 2.75 19.41
C PHE A 193 3.70 1.31 19.63
N SER A 194 4.55 0.29 19.44
CA SER A 194 4.20 -1.14 19.54
C SER A 194 3.62 -1.56 20.90
N TRP A 195 3.94 -0.83 21.98
CA TRP A 195 3.45 -1.10 23.33
C TRP A 195 1.97 -0.78 23.54
N TYR A 196 1.34 -0.04 22.63
CA TYR A 196 -0.04 0.40 22.80
C TYR A 196 -1.01 -0.32 21.86
N GLY A 197 -2.13 -0.76 22.44
CA GLY A 197 -3.19 -1.40 21.68
C GLY A 197 -4.02 -0.42 20.83
N PRO A 198 -4.86 -0.94 19.91
CA PRO A 198 -5.62 -0.11 18.97
C PRO A 198 -6.52 0.96 19.61
N LYS A 199 -7.04 0.72 20.82
CA LYS A 199 -7.87 1.70 21.52
C LYS A 199 -7.09 2.98 21.83
N ALA A 200 -5.88 2.84 22.38
CA ALA A 200 -5.05 3.98 22.74
C ALA A 200 -4.62 4.78 21.51
N LEU A 201 -4.16 4.09 20.45
CA LEU A 201 -3.74 4.75 19.20
C LEU A 201 -4.90 5.46 18.49
N ASN A 202 -6.10 4.86 18.49
CA ASN A 202 -7.28 5.53 17.94
C ASN A 202 -7.65 6.80 18.71
N THR A 203 -7.58 6.75 20.05
CA THR A 203 -7.85 7.93 20.88
C THR A 203 -6.81 9.02 20.63
N LEU A 204 -5.52 8.66 20.62
CA LEU A 204 -4.41 9.56 20.36
C LEU A 204 -4.57 10.28 19.00
N MET A 205 -4.72 9.51 17.91
CA MET A 205 -4.95 10.08 16.59
C MET A 205 -6.27 10.87 16.50
N GLY A 206 -7.29 10.52 17.29
CA GLY A 206 -8.54 11.28 17.35
C GLY A 206 -8.33 12.69 17.90
N ILE A 207 -7.51 12.82 18.94
CA ILE A 207 -7.13 14.11 19.54
C ILE A 207 -6.32 14.93 18.54
N GLU A 208 -5.29 14.33 17.94
CA GLU A 208 -4.45 15.00 16.93
C GLU A 208 -5.29 15.52 15.76
N LYS A 209 -6.19 14.68 15.20
CA LYS A 209 -7.08 15.06 14.09
C LYS A 209 -7.93 16.28 14.38
N SER A 210 -8.32 16.51 15.64
CA SER A 210 -9.12 17.67 16.02
C SER A 210 -8.32 18.98 15.94
N ALA A 211 -7.00 18.90 16.03
CA ALA A 211 -6.09 20.03 15.89
C ALA A 211 -5.59 20.22 14.44
N LEU A 212 -5.69 19.20 13.59
CA LEU A 212 -5.19 19.22 12.22
C LEU A 212 -6.17 19.92 11.25
N LYS A 213 -5.60 20.64 10.27
CA LYS A 213 -6.39 21.35 9.26
C LYS A 213 -6.81 20.43 8.12
N ILE A 214 -8.10 20.47 7.81
CA ILE A 214 -8.66 19.78 6.64
C ILE A 214 -8.44 20.63 5.39
N SER A 215 -7.88 20.02 4.35
CA SER A 215 -7.73 20.61 3.02
C SER A 215 -8.35 19.70 1.96
N ARG A 216 -8.11 20.02 0.68
CA ARG A 216 -8.59 19.24 -0.46
C ARG A 216 -7.46 18.93 -1.43
N ASP A 217 -7.45 17.71 -1.96
CA ASP A 217 -6.51 17.29 -2.99
C ASP A 217 -6.89 17.83 -4.38
N ARG A 218 -6.07 17.51 -5.40
CA ARG A 218 -6.31 17.86 -6.81
C ARG A 218 -7.60 17.27 -7.39
N HIS A 219 -8.16 16.24 -6.76
CA HIS A 219 -9.40 15.58 -7.15
C HIS A 219 -10.59 16.01 -6.28
N ASN A 220 -10.43 17.08 -5.49
CA ASN A 220 -11.43 17.62 -4.59
C ASN A 220 -11.84 16.69 -3.43
N ASN A 221 -11.02 15.69 -3.09
CA ASN A 221 -11.20 14.83 -1.93
C ASN A 221 -10.70 15.54 -0.66
N LYS A 222 -11.37 15.31 0.47
CA LYS A 222 -10.93 15.85 1.77
C LYS A 222 -9.70 15.09 2.27
N ILE A 223 -8.65 15.83 2.61
CA ILE A 223 -7.39 15.29 3.14
C ILE A 223 -6.92 16.09 4.35
N ILE A 224 -5.97 15.55 5.11
CA ILE A 224 -5.13 16.33 6.02
C ILE A 224 -3.82 16.60 5.28
N SER A 225 -3.47 17.88 5.10
CA SER A 225 -2.24 18.23 4.38
C SER A 225 -0.99 17.85 5.17
N LYS A 226 0.05 17.42 4.45
CA LYS A 226 1.37 17.14 5.04
C LYS A 226 1.96 18.34 5.75
N GLU A 227 1.72 19.55 5.25
CA GLU A 227 2.09 20.80 5.94
C GLU A 227 1.44 20.92 7.32
N SER A 228 0.14 20.59 7.44
CA SER A 228 -0.55 20.64 8.72
C SER A 228 -0.01 19.57 9.69
N ILE A 229 0.31 18.38 9.19
CA ILE A 229 0.92 17.31 9.99
C ILE A 229 2.31 17.75 10.45
N MET A 230 3.12 18.29 9.55
CA MET A 230 4.47 18.77 9.83
C MET A 230 4.47 19.82 10.93
N GLN A 231 3.65 20.88 10.81
CA GLN A 231 3.62 21.93 11.83
C GLN A 231 3.17 21.37 13.18
N TYR A 232 2.12 20.57 13.20
CA TYR A 232 1.64 19.95 14.44
C TYR A 232 2.73 19.10 15.11
N PHE A 233 3.43 18.24 14.35
CA PHE A 233 4.46 17.39 14.92
C PHE A 233 5.76 18.13 15.24
N LYS A 234 6.04 19.29 14.63
CA LYS A 234 7.12 20.18 15.09
C LYS A 234 6.80 20.73 16.48
N ASP A 235 5.57 21.20 16.69
CA ASP A 235 5.12 21.67 18.00
C ASP A 235 5.17 20.53 19.05
N ILE A 236 4.81 19.30 18.67
CA ILE A 236 4.98 18.10 19.52
C ILE A 236 6.47 17.85 19.82
N CYS A 237 7.34 17.93 18.83
CA CYS A 237 8.76 17.71 19.06
C CYS A 237 9.35 18.74 20.04
N GLU A 238 8.92 20.00 19.95
CA GLU A 238 9.29 21.03 20.91
C GLU A 238 8.72 20.76 22.32
N GLN A 239 7.42 20.47 22.42
CA GLN A 239 6.72 20.24 23.69
C GLN A 239 7.28 19.04 24.47
N TYR A 240 7.60 17.94 23.78
CA TYR A 240 8.07 16.69 24.39
C TYR A 240 9.59 16.53 24.34
N GLU A 241 10.31 17.58 23.94
CA GLU A 241 11.78 17.60 23.79
C GLU A 241 12.32 16.42 22.96
N ILE A 242 11.71 16.20 21.79
CA ILE A 242 12.09 15.17 20.82
C ILE A 242 13.08 15.79 19.83
N LYS A 243 14.37 15.48 20.02
CA LYS A 243 15.46 16.04 19.20
C LYS A 243 15.98 15.03 18.19
N THR A 244 15.83 13.74 18.49
CA THR A 244 16.32 12.62 17.69
C THR A 244 15.25 11.53 17.62
N ILE A 245 15.45 10.53 16.77
CA ILE A 245 14.54 9.39 16.64
C ILE A 245 14.40 8.58 17.95
N ASP A 246 15.45 8.55 18.78
CA ASP A 246 15.44 7.85 20.06
C ASP A 246 14.48 8.50 21.07
N ASP A 247 14.18 9.79 20.88
CA ASP A 247 13.28 10.53 21.76
C ASP A 247 11.79 10.31 21.41
N ILE A 248 11.47 9.68 20.27
CA ILE A 248 10.08 9.53 19.76
C ILE A 248 9.18 8.87 20.81
N ILE A 249 9.71 7.93 21.60
CA ILE A 249 8.97 7.21 22.64
C ILE A 249 8.36 8.12 23.71
N LYS A 250 8.96 9.30 23.96
CA LYS A 250 8.47 10.26 24.95
C LYS A 250 7.04 10.71 24.65
N TYR A 251 6.70 10.86 23.37
CA TYR A 251 5.38 11.35 22.97
C TYR A 251 4.24 10.39 23.34
N PRO A 252 4.20 9.15 22.81
CA PRO A 252 3.09 8.27 23.13
C PRO A 252 3.08 7.85 24.61
N ASP A 253 4.23 7.75 25.29
CA ASP A 253 4.28 7.42 26.72
C ASP A 253 3.56 8.47 27.57
N GLN A 254 3.93 9.73 27.40
CA GLN A 254 3.35 10.82 28.19
C GLN A 254 1.89 11.07 27.77
N CYS A 255 1.60 11.15 26.47
CA CYS A 255 0.26 11.47 26.01
C CYS A 255 -0.76 10.38 26.38
N ILE A 256 -0.41 9.10 26.25
CA ILE A 256 -1.32 8.00 26.62
C ILE A 256 -1.44 7.91 28.14
N TRP A 257 -0.39 8.22 28.90
CA TRP A 257 -0.49 8.34 30.35
C TRP A 257 -1.49 9.44 30.75
N ASP A 258 -1.42 10.62 30.15
CA ASP A 258 -2.35 11.72 30.41
C ASP A 258 -3.80 11.35 30.04
N ILE A 259 -4.01 10.69 28.89
CA ILE A 259 -5.34 10.24 28.44
C ILE A 259 -5.96 9.21 29.41
N ARG A 260 -5.14 8.40 30.08
CA ARG A 260 -5.63 7.36 31.00
C ARG A 260 -5.94 7.88 32.39
N ASN A 261 -5.32 8.98 32.80
CA ASN A 261 -5.40 9.51 34.16
C ASN A 261 -6.29 10.78 34.27
N ASN A 262 -6.80 11.30 33.15
CA ASN A 262 -7.78 12.38 33.07
C ASN A 262 -9.13 11.87 32.58
#